data_AF-R4YND6-F1
#
_entry.id   AF-R4YND6-F1
#
_cell.length_a   1.000
_cell.length_b   1.000
_cell.length_c   1.000
_cell.angle_alpha   90.00
_cell.angle_beta   90.00
_cell.angle_gamma   90.00
#
_symmetry.space_group_name_H-M   'P 1'
#
loop_
_entity.id
_entity.type
_entity.pdbx_description
1 polymer ?
#
loop_
_entity_poly.entity_id
_entity_poly.type
_entity_poly.pdbx_seq_one_letter_code
_entity_poly.pdbx_strand_id
1 'polypeptide(L)'
;MAARALTTLLMMPLMVSALERLDDSSMSDVVAQEGVILRSEYEIQIDSVQYFDEDDYGSVTMSDINIATRSQQVIDVDIIAGAGDRAGRNGIRFSNKELPIDLSVDTLKINGKSVGGFGMRHLTTGGVDPLVVDVWAGGYDSNNNNIADESGFTLDISVPKETSYDLYYTDDGSELSMTIDYCSSYSGGICDAGGIEFTGMTFDVTDKGLRAGIPEITGGQVNIRNFRLNESVINDISLKNFTIPEGGYIVLGAPDVAGESAINFDAYFAAGSGFDFVYYDTSDTDVQEFNATVSFDALASDAGNPTTNYFYVSDSSINVRSGDDEGIFIALGDPNTGRGGIRGSMSINDITLKPVGDTSAQVLGSIKMNLQVLPGSYLEVMGH
;
A
#
# COMPACT_ATOMS: atom_id res chain seq x y z
N MET A 1 0.57 -12.50 -5.23
CA MET A 1 -0.08 -11.30 -4.63
C MET A 1 -0.67 -10.32 -5.66
N ALA A 2 -0.87 -10.71 -6.92
CA ALA A 2 -1.56 -9.88 -7.93
C ALA A 2 -3.09 -10.07 -7.95
N ALA A 3 -3.64 -11.10 -7.28
CA ALA A 3 -5.03 -11.53 -7.43
C ALA A 3 -6.09 -10.57 -6.84
N ARG A 4 -5.73 -9.70 -5.88
CA ARG A 4 -6.67 -8.74 -5.25
C ARG A 4 -6.80 -7.42 -5.99
N ALA A 5 -5.77 -7.02 -6.75
CA ALA A 5 -5.91 -5.97 -7.75
C ALA A 5 -6.60 -6.53 -9.01
N LEU A 6 -6.37 -7.81 -9.34
CA LEU A 6 -6.88 -8.46 -10.54
C LEU A 6 -8.40 -8.66 -10.55
N THR A 7 -9.08 -8.91 -9.43
CA THR A 7 -10.56 -9.04 -9.41
C THR A 7 -11.28 -7.70 -9.59
N THR A 8 -10.73 -6.61 -9.07
CA THR A 8 -11.21 -5.25 -9.34
C THR A 8 -10.84 -4.82 -10.76
N LEU A 9 -9.65 -5.20 -11.26
CA LEU A 9 -9.24 -5.01 -12.66
C LEU A 9 -10.07 -5.85 -13.65
N LEU A 10 -10.53 -7.04 -13.30
CA LEU A 10 -11.33 -7.92 -14.17
C LEU A 10 -12.77 -7.40 -14.37
N MET A 11 -13.25 -6.50 -13.49
CA MET A 11 -14.48 -5.74 -13.75
C MET A 11 -14.25 -4.50 -14.63
N MET A 12 -13.00 -4.02 -14.77
CA MET A 12 -12.69 -2.83 -15.59
C MET A 12 -12.86 -3.04 -17.10
N PRO A 13 -12.53 -4.19 -17.75
CA PRO A 13 -12.82 -4.36 -19.18
C PRO A 13 -14.32 -4.38 -19.50
N LEU A 14 -15.17 -4.77 -18.55
CA LEU A 14 -16.63 -4.64 -18.67
C LEU A 14 -17.08 -3.16 -18.60
N MET A 15 -16.36 -2.32 -17.84
CA MET A 15 -16.60 -0.87 -17.78
C MET A 15 -15.97 -0.10 -18.96
N VAL A 16 -14.84 -0.55 -19.51
CA VAL A 16 -14.23 0.02 -20.73
C VAL A 16 -15.13 -0.22 -21.94
N SER A 17 -15.75 -1.42 -22.03
CA SER A 17 -16.79 -1.72 -23.03
C SER A 17 -18.05 -0.86 -22.88
N ALA A 18 -18.34 -0.40 -21.65
CA ALA A 18 -19.43 0.52 -21.35
C ALA A 18 -19.05 1.99 -21.64
N LEU A 19 -17.78 2.35 -21.47
CA LEU A 19 -17.20 3.66 -21.80
C LEU A 19 -17.07 3.88 -23.32
N GLU A 20 -16.75 2.84 -24.10
CA GLU A 20 -16.77 2.91 -25.57
C GLU A 20 -18.20 3.07 -26.14
N ARG A 21 -19.22 2.69 -25.35
CA ARG A 21 -20.64 2.96 -25.65
C ARG A 21 -21.13 4.32 -25.14
N LEU A 22 -20.31 5.03 -24.36
CA LEU A 22 -20.49 6.43 -23.99
C LEU A 22 -19.78 7.33 -25.02
N ASP A 23 -20.04 7.08 -26.30
CA ASP A 23 -19.67 8.00 -27.39
C ASP A 23 -20.44 9.32 -27.19
N ASP A 24 -19.77 10.44 -27.47
CA ASP A 24 -20.13 11.85 -27.16
C ASP A 24 -21.56 12.26 -27.56
N SER A 25 -22.19 11.50 -28.47
CA SER A 25 -23.58 11.71 -28.88
C SER A 25 -24.61 11.32 -27.80
N SER A 26 -24.27 10.41 -26.87
CA SER A 26 -25.18 9.92 -25.81
C SER A 26 -25.10 10.73 -24.51
N MET A 27 -23.99 11.44 -24.26
CA MET A 27 -23.82 12.26 -23.06
C MET A 27 -24.35 13.69 -23.19
N SER A 28 -24.67 14.16 -24.40
CA SER A 28 -25.27 15.50 -24.58
C SER A 28 -26.73 15.61 -24.08
N ASP A 29 -27.39 14.47 -23.83
CA ASP A 29 -28.75 14.39 -23.29
C ASP A 29 -28.79 14.18 -21.76
N VAL A 30 -27.63 13.98 -21.11
CA VAL A 30 -27.53 13.95 -19.64
C VAL A 30 -27.33 15.38 -19.13
N VAL A 31 -28.28 16.25 -19.46
CA VAL A 31 -28.36 17.60 -18.89
C VAL A 31 -29.11 17.49 -17.57
N ALA A 32 -28.34 17.48 -16.48
CA ALA A 32 -28.80 17.67 -15.10
C ALA A 32 -29.76 16.59 -14.55
N GLN A 33 -29.24 15.51 -13.97
CA GLN A 33 -29.93 14.78 -12.89
C GLN A 33 -28.97 13.86 -12.13
N GLU A 34 -28.71 14.24 -10.87
CA GLU A 34 -28.38 13.42 -9.69
C GLU A 34 -27.29 12.32 -9.80
N GLY A 35 -26.31 12.36 -8.90
CA GLY A 35 -25.22 11.38 -8.80
C GLY A 35 -25.71 9.93 -8.71
N VAL A 36 -24.86 8.99 -9.12
CA VAL A 36 -25.19 7.57 -9.12
C VAL A 36 -25.03 7.04 -7.70
N ILE A 37 -26.16 6.73 -7.06
CA ILE A 37 -26.19 6.09 -5.74
C ILE A 37 -26.19 4.58 -5.93
N LEU A 38 -25.08 3.92 -5.58
CA LEU A 38 -25.03 2.46 -5.52
C LEU A 38 -25.43 2.02 -4.10
N ARG A 39 -26.56 1.31 -4.00
CA ARG A 39 -26.99 0.66 -2.75
C ARG A 39 -26.63 -0.81 -2.83
N SER A 40 -25.64 -1.24 -2.05
CA SER A 40 -25.15 -2.60 -2.10
C SER A 40 -25.39 -3.31 -0.77
N GLU A 41 -26.21 -4.37 -0.80
CA GLU A 41 -26.04 -5.53 0.09
C GLU A 41 -25.38 -6.59 -0.77
N TYR A 42 -24.19 -7.02 -0.37
CA TYR A 42 -23.38 -7.86 -1.22
C TYR A 42 -22.63 -8.88 -0.37
N GLU A 43 -22.82 -10.15 -0.73
CA GLU A 43 -22.06 -11.27 -0.24
C GLU A 43 -21.50 -12.01 -1.46
N ILE A 44 -20.17 -12.06 -1.58
CA ILE A 44 -19.49 -12.99 -2.48
C ILE A 44 -19.00 -14.15 -1.66
N GLN A 45 -19.46 -15.34 -2.00
CA GLN A 45 -18.82 -16.58 -1.57
C GLN A 45 -18.03 -17.13 -2.75
N ILE A 46 -16.73 -17.38 -2.52
CA ILE A 46 -15.85 -18.03 -3.47
C ILE A 46 -15.32 -19.29 -2.82
N ASP A 47 -15.77 -20.44 -3.33
CA ASP A 47 -15.40 -21.76 -2.79
C ASP A 47 -13.88 -21.96 -2.78
N SER A 48 -13.20 -21.61 -3.88
CA SER A 48 -11.74 -21.54 -3.88
C SER A 48 -11.17 -20.66 -4.97
N VAL A 49 -10.02 -20.05 -4.67
CA VAL A 49 -9.12 -19.40 -5.63
C VAL A 49 -7.81 -20.16 -5.59
N GLN A 50 -7.35 -20.60 -6.76
CA GLN A 50 -6.13 -21.40 -6.89
C GLN A 50 -5.19 -20.72 -7.89
N TYR A 51 -3.95 -20.53 -7.46
CA TYR A 51 -2.84 -20.20 -8.33
C TYR A 51 -1.98 -21.46 -8.46
N PHE A 52 -1.69 -21.83 -9.70
CA PHE A 52 -0.73 -22.87 -10.04
C PHE A 52 0.45 -22.21 -10.71
N ASP A 53 1.64 -22.52 -10.22
CA ASP A 53 2.87 -22.23 -10.93
C ASP A 53 2.94 -23.14 -12.17
N GLU A 54 3.22 -22.56 -13.33
CA GLU A 54 3.18 -23.30 -14.61
C GLU A 54 4.34 -24.31 -14.72
N ASP A 55 5.36 -24.13 -13.88
CA ASP A 55 6.70 -24.70 -14.02
C ASP A 55 6.95 -25.86 -13.04
N ASP A 56 6.44 -25.79 -11.80
CA ASP A 56 6.96 -26.64 -10.70
C ASP A 56 5.93 -27.16 -9.66
N TYR A 57 4.65 -27.26 -10.03
CA TYR A 57 3.55 -27.74 -9.14
C TYR A 57 3.37 -26.92 -7.84
N GLY A 58 4.05 -25.78 -7.73
CA GLY A 58 3.80 -24.80 -6.69
C GLY A 58 2.34 -24.37 -6.75
N SER A 59 1.61 -24.45 -5.63
CA SER A 59 0.21 -24.04 -5.62
C SER A 59 -0.11 -23.21 -4.40
N VAL A 60 -0.84 -22.11 -4.62
CA VAL A 60 -1.44 -21.33 -3.55
C VAL A 60 -2.95 -21.45 -3.70
N THR A 61 -3.60 -22.01 -2.69
CA THR A 61 -5.06 -22.16 -2.68
C THR A 61 -5.64 -21.39 -1.51
N MET A 62 -6.61 -20.53 -1.77
CA MET A 62 -7.48 -19.95 -0.76
C MET A 62 -8.85 -20.63 -0.90
N SER A 63 -9.42 -21.16 0.17
CA SER A 63 -10.77 -21.74 0.15
C SER A 63 -11.71 -20.99 1.08
N ASP A 64 -13.00 -21.11 0.77
CA ASP A 64 -14.11 -20.58 1.58
C ASP A 64 -13.94 -19.09 1.85
N ILE A 65 -13.72 -18.34 0.76
CA ILE A 65 -13.53 -16.90 0.79
C ILE A 65 -14.92 -16.26 0.86
N ASN A 66 -15.17 -15.44 1.87
CA ASN A 66 -16.36 -14.62 1.96
C ASN A 66 -16.00 -13.14 1.92
N ILE A 67 -16.74 -12.36 1.14
CA ILE A 67 -16.69 -10.90 1.13
C ILE A 67 -18.11 -10.42 1.34
N ALA A 68 -18.40 -9.84 2.50
CA ALA A 68 -19.75 -9.47 2.88
C ALA A 68 -19.84 -8.03 3.36
N THR A 69 -20.91 -7.34 3.00
CA THR A 69 -21.31 -6.07 3.63
C THR A 69 -22.24 -6.36 4.80
N ARG A 70 -21.92 -5.88 6.02
CA ARG A 70 -22.76 -6.10 7.21
C ARG A 70 -24.12 -5.38 7.17
N SER A 71 -24.26 -4.38 6.30
CA SER A 71 -25.49 -3.59 6.16
C SER A 71 -25.58 -3.04 4.74
N GLN A 72 -26.79 -2.70 4.30
CA GLN A 72 -26.99 -1.96 3.05
C GLN A 72 -26.34 -0.60 3.17
N GLN A 73 -25.38 -0.33 2.28
CA GLN A 73 -24.65 0.93 2.33
C GLN A 73 -24.61 1.62 0.98
N VAL A 74 -24.53 2.94 1.07
CA VAL A 74 -24.51 3.84 -0.08
C VAL A 74 -23.06 4.13 -0.42
N ILE A 75 -22.68 3.78 -1.65
CA ILE A 75 -21.47 4.31 -2.29
C ILE A 75 -21.94 5.42 -3.21
N ASP A 76 -21.53 6.64 -2.88
CA ASP A 76 -21.81 7.82 -3.70
C ASP A 76 -20.72 7.90 -4.78
N VAL A 77 -21.15 7.90 -6.04
CA VAL A 77 -20.27 8.04 -7.19
C VAL A 77 -20.55 9.38 -7.86
N ASP A 78 -19.56 10.27 -7.79
CA ASP A 78 -19.64 11.62 -8.34
C ASP A 78 -18.62 11.82 -9.46
N ILE A 79 -18.99 12.62 -10.47
CA ILE A 79 -18.04 13.14 -11.45
C ILE A 79 -17.52 14.47 -10.93
N ILE A 80 -16.21 14.57 -10.74
CA ILE A 80 -15.56 15.76 -10.19
C ILE A 80 -14.63 16.39 -11.23
N ALA A 81 -14.54 17.72 -11.21
CA ALA A 81 -13.58 18.47 -12.00
C ALA A 81 -12.35 18.77 -11.14
N GLY A 82 -11.17 18.49 -11.68
CA GLY A 82 -9.90 18.68 -10.99
C GLY A 82 -9.54 20.15 -10.80
N ALA A 83 -8.84 20.42 -9.70
CA ALA A 83 -8.27 21.72 -9.36
C ALA A 83 -6.78 21.54 -9.05
N GLY A 84 -6.01 22.63 -8.98
CA GLY A 84 -4.58 22.54 -8.67
C GLY A 84 -3.79 21.79 -9.75
N ASP A 85 -3.04 20.78 -9.35
CA ASP A 85 -2.29 19.84 -10.21
C ASP A 85 -3.22 18.97 -11.09
N ARG A 86 -4.51 18.85 -10.72
CA ARG A 86 -5.54 18.16 -11.51
C ARG A 86 -6.36 19.09 -12.41
N ALA A 87 -6.01 20.37 -12.49
CA ALA A 87 -6.78 21.35 -13.26
C ALA A 87 -6.97 20.92 -14.74
N GLY A 88 -8.21 20.95 -15.20
CA GLY A 88 -8.58 20.55 -16.57
C GLY A 88 -8.84 19.05 -16.77
N ARG A 89 -8.69 18.24 -15.72
CA ARG A 89 -9.02 16.80 -15.73
C ARG A 89 -10.39 16.58 -15.11
N ASN A 90 -11.12 15.59 -15.61
CA ASN A 90 -12.29 15.05 -14.93
C ASN A 90 -11.87 13.78 -14.19
N GLY A 91 -12.45 13.58 -13.01
CA GLY A 91 -12.25 12.40 -12.19
C GLY A 91 -13.58 11.78 -11.77
N ILE A 92 -13.50 10.54 -11.29
CA ILE A 92 -14.59 9.83 -10.65
C ILE A 92 -14.26 9.74 -9.17
N ARG A 93 -15.13 10.28 -8.33
CA ARG A 93 -15.06 10.18 -6.89
C ARG A 93 -15.95 9.05 -6.40
N PHE A 94 -15.36 8.13 -5.66
CA PHE A 94 -16.09 7.19 -4.84
C PHE A 94 -16.01 7.68 -3.41
N SER A 95 -17.17 7.91 -2.79
CA SER A 95 -17.21 8.25 -1.38
C SER A 95 -18.14 7.34 -0.63
N ASN A 96 -17.73 6.97 0.57
CA ASN A 96 -18.54 6.12 1.42
C ASN A 96 -18.34 6.47 2.90
N LYS A 97 -19.46 6.63 3.61
CA LYS A 97 -19.50 6.99 5.04
C LYS A 97 -19.52 5.81 5.98
N GLU A 98 -19.88 4.64 5.48
CA GLU A 98 -19.98 3.37 6.21
C GLU A 98 -19.91 2.24 5.16
N LEU A 99 -18.74 1.62 4.91
CA LEU A 99 -18.65 0.42 4.06
C LEU A 99 -18.08 -0.67 4.94
N PRO A 100 -18.91 -1.31 5.77
CA PRO A 100 -18.48 -2.39 6.62
C PRO A 100 -18.28 -3.63 5.75
N ILE A 101 -17.14 -3.69 5.04
CA ILE A 101 -16.69 -4.88 4.34
C ILE A 101 -16.02 -5.77 5.37
N ASP A 102 -16.54 -6.98 5.50
CA ASP A 102 -15.84 -8.07 6.15
C ASP A 102 -15.32 -9.01 5.06
N LEU A 103 -14.07 -9.42 5.20
CA LEU A 103 -13.40 -10.39 4.33
C LEU A 103 -12.94 -11.53 5.22
N SER A 104 -13.31 -12.75 4.88
CA SER A 104 -12.77 -13.95 5.52
C SER A 104 -12.22 -14.91 4.48
N VAL A 105 -11.05 -15.47 4.75
CA VAL A 105 -10.49 -16.62 4.05
C VAL A 105 -10.31 -17.70 5.11
N ASP A 106 -11.07 -18.78 5.02
CA ASP A 106 -11.04 -19.83 6.05
C ASP A 106 -9.71 -20.58 6.04
N THR A 107 -9.21 -20.93 4.85
CA THR A 107 -7.93 -21.64 4.72
C THR A 107 -7.12 -21.12 3.54
N LEU A 108 -5.89 -20.68 3.82
CA LEU A 108 -4.82 -20.51 2.85
C LEU A 108 -3.91 -21.75 2.88
N LYS A 109 -3.61 -22.29 1.70
CA LYS A 109 -2.69 -23.42 1.53
C LYS A 109 -1.55 -23.03 0.60
N ILE A 110 -0.34 -23.41 0.96
CA ILE A 110 0.85 -23.33 0.11
C ILE A 110 1.33 -24.76 -0.12
N ASN A 111 1.39 -25.19 -1.38
CA ASN A 111 1.75 -26.54 -1.82
C ASN A 111 0.93 -27.63 -1.09
N GLY A 112 -0.38 -27.39 -0.97
CA GLY A 112 -1.32 -28.27 -0.28
C GLY A 112 -1.27 -28.26 1.24
N LYS A 113 -0.30 -27.57 1.87
CA LYS A 113 -0.20 -27.42 3.33
C LYS A 113 -0.95 -26.17 3.78
N SER A 114 -1.83 -26.31 4.76
CA SER A 114 -2.50 -25.17 5.40
C SER A 114 -1.47 -24.29 6.09
N VAL A 115 -1.61 -22.98 5.93
CA VAL A 115 -0.89 -21.94 6.65
C VAL A 115 -1.88 -21.05 7.40
N GLY A 116 -3.04 -21.59 7.78
CA GLY A 116 -4.08 -20.87 8.49
C GLY A 116 -5.05 -20.09 7.60
N GLY A 117 -6.03 -19.47 8.25
CA GLY A 117 -7.00 -18.55 7.69
C GLY A 117 -6.68 -17.10 8.09
N PHE A 118 -7.32 -16.15 7.43
CA PHE A 118 -7.16 -14.74 7.77
C PHE A 118 -8.36 -13.91 7.31
N GLY A 119 -8.52 -12.74 7.88
CA GLY A 119 -9.59 -11.85 7.48
C GLY A 119 -9.47 -10.43 8.01
N MET A 120 -10.46 -9.65 7.61
CA MET A 120 -10.71 -8.29 8.05
C MET A 120 -12.17 -8.22 8.50
N ARG A 121 -12.43 -7.60 9.64
CA ARG A 121 -13.79 -7.42 10.15
C ARG A 121 -13.93 -6.07 10.84
N HIS A 122 -15.16 -5.68 11.10
CA HIS A 122 -15.47 -4.48 11.88
C HIS A 122 -14.98 -3.15 11.28
N LEU A 123 -14.71 -3.10 9.96
CA LEU A 123 -14.48 -1.83 9.27
C LEU A 123 -15.60 -0.83 9.55
N THR A 124 -15.22 0.34 10.03
CA THR A 124 -16.05 1.51 10.27
C THR A 124 -15.26 2.75 9.87
N THR A 125 -15.95 3.75 9.36
CA THR A 125 -15.40 5.06 8.97
C THR A 125 -15.96 6.19 9.84
N GLY A 126 -16.64 5.84 10.94
CA GLY A 126 -17.13 6.79 11.96
C GLY A 126 -18.27 7.72 11.54
N GLY A 127 -18.75 7.63 10.30
CA GLY A 127 -19.99 8.26 9.82
C GLY A 127 -19.97 9.78 9.63
N VAL A 128 -18.92 10.48 10.06
CA VAL A 128 -18.78 11.94 9.90
C VAL A 128 -18.19 12.26 8.53
N ASP A 129 -16.94 11.86 8.32
CA ASP A 129 -16.22 12.04 7.06
C ASP A 129 -16.20 10.72 6.28
N PRO A 130 -16.47 10.75 4.96
CA PRO A 130 -16.39 9.54 4.15
C PRO A 130 -14.94 9.13 3.88
N LEU A 131 -14.72 7.83 3.71
CA LEU A 131 -13.60 7.34 2.91
C LEU A 131 -13.81 7.84 1.48
N VAL A 132 -12.81 8.54 0.93
CA VAL A 132 -12.86 9.08 -0.43
C VAL A 132 -11.76 8.44 -1.26
N VAL A 133 -12.12 8.01 -2.46
CA VAL A 133 -11.21 7.53 -3.48
C VAL A 133 -11.50 8.30 -4.76
N ASP A 134 -10.56 9.15 -5.17
CA ASP A 134 -10.66 9.89 -6.42
C ASP A 134 -9.80 9.23 -7.49
N VAL A 135 -10.42 8.92 -8.62
CA VAL A 135 -9.74 8.38 -9.80
C VAL A 135 -9.74 9.45 -10.87
N TRP A 136 -8.55 9.94 -11.22
CA TRP A 136 -8.34 10.95 -12.23
C TRP A 136 -7.86 10.34 -13.53
N ALA A 137 -8.34 10.84 -14.66
CA ALA A 137 -7.73 10.55 -15.94
C ALA A 137 -6.31 11.13 -16.00
N GLY A 138 -5.38 10.37 -16.59
CA GLY A 138 -3.98 10.72 -16.71
C GLY A 138 -3.14 10.22 -15.54
N GLY A 139 -2.03 9.55 -15.85
CA GLY A 139 -1.03 9.07 -14.90
C GLY A 139 0.22 9.95 -14.88
N TYR A 140 1.39 9.33 -14.97
CA TYR A 140 2.68 9.98 -14.85
C TYR A 140 3.07 10.75 -16.12
N ASP A 141 3.30 12.04 -15.97
CA ASP A 141 3.87 12.86 -17.04
C ASP A 141 5.37 12.55 -17.23
N SER A 142 5.67 11.59 -18.10
CA SER A 142 7.05 11.22 -18.44
C SER A 142 7.78 12.25 -19.30
N ASN A 143 7.08 13.20 -19.94
CA ASN A 143 7.68 14.15 -20.88
C ASN A 143 7.79 15.56 -20.28
N ASN A 144 7.22 15.78 -19.08
CA ASN A 144 7.25 17.01 -18.29
C ASN A 144 6.93 18.25 -19.15
N ASN A 145 6.04 18.07 -20.13
CA ASN A 145 5.73 19.09 -21.12
C ASN A 145 4.52 19.95 -20.70
N ASN A 146 3.91 19.64 -19.55
CA ASN A 146 2.71 20.29 -19.01
C ASN A 146 1.51 20.25 -19.97
N ILE A 147 1.48 19.28 -20.89
CA ILE A 147 0.36 18.95 -21.78
C ILE A 147 -0.23 17.64 -21.24
N ALA A 148 -1.56 17.52 -21.23
CA ALA A 148 -2.28 16.33 -20.79
C ALA A 148 -2.11 15.12 -21.74
N ASP A 149 -0.88 14.79 -22.11
CA ASP A 149 -0.51 13.58 -22.85
C ASP A 149 -0.20 12.47 -21.83
N GLU A 150 -1.20 12.13 -21.04
CA GLU A 150 -1.05 11.17 -19.94
C GLU A 150 -1.87 9.93 -20.24
N SER A 151 -1.17 8.86 -20.66
CA SER A 151 -1.72 7.51 -20.53
C SER A 151 -2.01 7.21 -19.06
N GLY A 152 -2.83 6.19 -18.77
CA GLY A 152 -3.03 5.73 -17.39
C GLY A 152 -4.03 6.56 -16.59
N PHE A 153 -3.94 6.42 -15.26
CA PHE A 153 -4.81 7.10 -14.31
C PHE A 153 -4.05 7.44 -13.03
N THR A 154 -4.58 8.40 -12.27
CA THR A 154 -4.06 8.74 -10.94
C THR A 154 -5.12 8.46 -9.89
N LEU A 155 -4.69 7.99 -8.73
CA LEU A 155 -5.51 7.63 -7.59
C LEU A 155 -5.13 8.50 -6.38
N ASP A 156 -6.12 9.17 -5.81
CA ASP A 156 -6.03 9.80 -4.50
C ASP A 156 -6.94 9.07 -3.52
N ILE A 157 -6.48 8.84 -2.30
CA ILE A 157 -7.23 8.14 -1.24
C ILE A 157 -7.17 8.97 0.04
N SER A 158 -8.33 9.34 0.57
CA SER A 158 -8.45 10.00 1.87
C SER A 158 -9.12 9.06 2.85
N VAL A 159 -8.36 8.62 3.86
CA VAL A 159 -8.84 7.77 4.94
C VAL A 159 -9.17 8.66 6.15
N PRO A 160 -10.45 8.74 6.59
CA PRO A 160 -10.84 9.62 7.68
C PRO A 160 -10.30 9.11 9.03
N LYS A 161 -10.13 10.03 9.98
CA LYS A 161 -9.52 9.78 11.30
C LYS A 161 -10.29 8.77 12.15
N GLU A 162 -11.59 8.63 11.92
CA GLU A 162 -12.45 7.68 12.61
C GLU A 162 -12.42 6.28 11.99
N THR A 163 -11.67 6.09 10.90
CA THR A 163 -11.55 4.78 10.28
C THR A 163 -10.90 3.80 11.23
N SER A 164 -11.53 2.64 11.40
CA SER A 164 -10.99 1.53 12.17
C SER A 164 -11.48 0.20 11.61
N TYR A 165 -10.63 -0.82 11.66
CA TYR A 165 -10.97 -2.20 11.32
C TYR A 165 -10.09 -3.18 12.08
N ASP A 166 -10.56 -4.40 12.27
CA ASP A 166 -9.77 -5.49 12.85
C ASP A 166 -9.22 -6.38 11.74
N LEU A 167 -7.95 -6.75 11.87
CA LEU A 167 -7.33 -7.82 11.10
C LEU A 167 -7.15 -9.03 12.00
N TYR A 168 -7.34 -10.22 11.45
CA TYR A 168 -7.11 -11.46 12.18
C TYR A 168 -6.48 -12.54 11.29
N TYR A 169 -5.76 -13.43 11.95
CA TYR A 169 -5.16 -14.64 11.42
C TYR A 169 -5.53 -15.78 12.36
N THR A 170 -5.94 -16.92 11.81
CA THR A 170 -6.34 -18.10 12.57
C THR A 170 -5.54 -19.30 12.14
N ASP A 171 -4.98 -20.03 13.09
CA ASP A 171 -4.28 -21.28 12.81
C ASP A 171 -4.42 -22.24 13.99
N ASP A 172 -4.75 -23.50 13.69
CA ASP A 172 -4.94 -24.57 14.67
C ASP A 172 -5.73 -24.17 15.95
N GLY A 173 -6.79 -23.39 15.77
CA GLY A 173 -7.69 -22.97 16.86
C GLY A 173 -7.18 -21.79 17.71
N SER A 174 -6.07 -21.17 17.32
CA SER A 174 -5.60 -19.90 17.88
C SER A 174 -5.92 -18.74 16.94
N GLU A 175 -6.30 -17.59 17.48
CA GLU A 175 -6.50 -16.36 16.70
C GLU A 175 -5.47 -15.31 17.13
N LEU A 176 -4.69 -14.83 16.16
CA LEU A 176 -3.95 -13.59 16.26
C LEU A 176 -4.81 -12.47 15.69
N SER A 177 -5.07 -11.41 16.46
CA SER A 177 -5.83 -10.25 15.98
C SER A 177 -5.18 -8.93 16.35
N MET A 178 -5.49 -7.90 15.57
CA MET A 178 -5.06 -6.53 15.81
C MET A 178 -6.11 -5.57 15.26
N THR A 179 -6.21 -4.40 15.87
CA THR A 179 -7.05 -3.30 15.38
C THR A 179 -6.17 -2.29 14.66
N ILE A 180 -6.55 -1.92 13.45
CA ILE A 180 -5.98 -0.79 12.72
C ILE A 180 -6.91 0.42 12.92
N ASP A 181 -6.35 1.57 13.27
CA ASP A 181 -7.07 2.84 13.30
C ASP A 181 -6.18 4.02 12.91
N TYR A 182 -6.80 5.14 12.56
CA TYR A 182 -6.10 6.33 12.05
C TYR A 182 -6.22 7.53 12.99
N CYS A 183 -6.62 7.30 14.25
CA CYS A 183 -6.87 8.38 15.19
C CYS A 183 -5.59 8.82 15.90
N SER A 184 -5.24 10.10 15.80
CA SER A 184 -4.06 10.67 16.46
C SER A 184 -4.34 11.24 17.85
N SER A 185 -5.58 11.63 18.14
CA SER A 185 -5.95 12.18 19.44
C SER A 185 -7.41 11.89 19.80
N TYR A 186 -7.63 11.61 21.09
CA TYR A 186 -8.96 11.43 21.65
C TYR A 186 -9.27 12.52 22.67
N SER A 187 -10.49 13.05 22.62
CA SER A 187 -11.07 13.85 23.69
C SER A 187 -12.45 13.31 24.03
N GLY A 188 -12.67 12.96 25.31
CA GLY A 188 -13.95 12.41 25.75
C GLY A 188 -14.37 11.11 25.04
N GLY A 189 -13.41 10.33 24.53
CA GLY A 189 -13.67 9.09 23.78
C GLY A 189 -14.01 9.28 22.30
N ILE A 190 -13.93 10.51 21.78
CA ILE A 190 -14.16 10.85 20.37
C ILE A 190 -12.81 11.16 19.72
N CYS A 191 -12.62 10.74 18.47
CA CYS A 191 -11.43 11.07 17.71
C CYS A 191 -11.49 12.51 17.20
N ASP A 192 -10.56 13.36 17.64
CA ASP A 192 -10.57 14.79 17.29
C ASP A 192 -9.64 15.11 16.12
N ALA A 193 -8.56 14.35 15.94
CA ALA A 193 -7.61 14.53 14.82
C ALA A 193 -7.05 13.19 14.35
N GLY A 194 -6.56 13.14 13.10
CA GLY A 194 -5.91 11.97 12.52
C GLY A 194 -6.22 11.85 11.04
N GLY A 195 -6.34 10.62 10.57
CA GLY A 195 -6.56 10.29 9.17
C GLY A 195 -5.23 10.20 8.41
N ILE A 196 -5.32 9.86 7.14
CA ILE A 196 -4.18 9.86 6.24
C ILE A 196 -4.67 10.09 4.81
N GLU A 197 -3.92 10.89 4.07
CA GLU A 197 -4.18 11.18 2.67
C GLU A 197 -3.02 10.63 1.83
N PHE A 198 -3.37 9.91 0.78
CA PHE A 198 -2.46 9.42 -0.24
C PHE A 198 -2.80 10.15 -1.51
N THR A 199 -1.90 10.98 -2.02
CA THR A 199 -2.15 11.79 -3.21
C THR A 199 -1.18 11.45 -4.33
N GLY A 200 -1.63 11.51 -5.57
CA GLY A 200 -0.76 11.38 -6.74
C GLY A 200 -0.25 9.97 -7.02
N MET A 201 -0.98 8.91 -6.63
CA MET A 201 -0.60 7.54 -6.95
C MET A 201 -0.93 7.24 -8.42
N THR A 202 0.07 7.33 -9.31
CA THR A 202 -0.12 7.14 -10.75
C THR A 202 0.01 5.68 -11.17
N PHE A 203 -0.72 5.26 -12.20
CA PHE A 203 -0.59 3.93 -12.81
C PHE A 203 -0.49 4.05 -14.31
N ASP A 204 0.65 3.62 -14.86
CA ASP A 204 1.04 3.84 -16.25
C ASP A 204 1.69 2.61 -16.86
N VAL A 205 1.48 2.40 -18.15
CA VAL A 205 2.26 1.45 -18.93
C VAL A 205 3.35 2.21 -19.66
N THR A 206 4.60 1.91 -19.33
CA THR A 206 5.81 2.48 -19.95
C THR A 206 6.46 1.45 -20.87
N ASP A 207 7.54 1.86 -21.54
CA ASP A 207 8.40 0.96 -22.32
C ASP A 207 9.06 -0.13 -21.45
N LYS A 208 9.28 0.14 -20.17
CA LYS A 208 9.82 -0.81 -19.19
C LYS A 208 8.77 -1.71 -18.53
N GLY A 209 7.47 -1.43 -18.66
CA GLY A 209 6.39 -2.22 -18.07
C GLY A 209 5.37 -1.39 -17.30
N LEU A 210 4.76 -1.96 -16.25
CA LEU A 210 3.80 -1.25 -15.40
C LEU A 210 4.55 -0.37 -14.40
N ARG A 211 4.38 0.94 -14.47
CA ARG A 211 4.86 1.91 -13.49
C ARG A 211 3.72 2.27 -12.54
N ALA A 212 3.95 2.08 -11.25
CA ALA A 212 3.09 2.57 -10.17
C ALA A 212 3.82 3.68 -9.40
N GLY A 213 3.28 4.89 -9.39
CA GLY A 213 3.77 5.99 -8.56
C GLY A 213 3.55 5.69 -7.09
N ILE A 214 4.52 6.03 -6.25
CA ILE A 214 4.35 6.03 -4.80
C ILE A 214 3.61 7.32 -4.44
N PRO A 215 2.53 7.25 -3.62
CA PRO A 215 1.77 8.43 -3.26
C PRO A 215 2.61 9.42 -2.46
N GLU A 216 2.33 10.70 -2.65
CA GLU A 216 2.70 11.73 -1.69
C GLU A 216 1.86 11.56 -0.41
N ILE A 217 2.52 11.65 0.74
CA ILE A 217 1.88 11.62 2.05
C ILE A 217 2.51 12.73 2.90
N THR A 218 1.67 13.61 3.44
CA THR A 218 2.12 14.65 4.38
C THR A 218 1.36 14.52 5.70
N GLY A 219 2.05 14.03 6.72
CA GLY A 219 1.48 13.74 8.03
C GLY A 219 0.66 12.46 8.06
N GLY A 220 -0.35 12.43 8.92
CA GLY A 220 -1.19 11.26 9.13
C GLY A 220 -0.59 10.21 10.07
N GLN A 221 -1.41 9.23 10.42
CA GLN A 221 -1.06 8.21 11.41
C GLN A 221 -1.79 6.89 11.13
N VAL A 222 -1.09 5.79 11.39
CA VAL A 222 -1.62 4.42 11.37
C VAL A 222 -1.26 3.78 12.70
N ASN A 223 -2.27 3.38 13.44
CA ASN A 223 -2.12 2.67 14.70
C ASN A 223 -2.42 1.21 14.50
N ILE A 224 -1.57 0.37 15.09
CA ILE A 224 -1.78 -1.06 15.22
C ILE A 224 -1.94 -1.31 16.72
N ARG A 225 -3.18 -1.44 17.16
CA ARG A 225 -3.52 -1.60 18.56
C ARG A 225 -4.04 -2.99 18.85
N ASN A 226 -4.16 -3.31 20.14
CA ASN A 226 -4.81 -4.52 20.60
C ASN A 226 -4.20 -5.77 19.95
N PHE A 227 -2.88 -5.80 19.78
CA PHE A 227 -2.24 -7.00 19.27
C PHE A 227 -2.47 -8.13 20.27
N ARG A 228 -3.29 -9.12 19.88
CA ARG A 228 -3.83 -10.16 20.75
C ARG A 228 -3.52 -11.52 20.16
N LEU A 229 -3.00 -12.41 21.00
CA LEU A 229 -3.04 -13.85 20.76
C LEU A 229 -4.08 -14.45 21.69
N ASN A 230 -5.18 -14.92 21.12
CA ASN A 230 -6.39 -15.32 21.84
C ASN A 230 -6.95 -14.18 22.71
N GLU A 231 -6.69 -14.16 24.02
CA GLU A 231 -7.24 -13.17 24.96
C GLU A 231 -6.19 -12.22 25.55
N SER A 232 -4.90 -12.46 25.31
CA SER A 232 -3.82 -11.66 25.88
C SER A 232 -3.43 -10.51 24.96
N VAL A 233 -3.63 -9.26 25.40
CA VAL A 233 -3.09 -8.06 24.74
C VAL A 233 -1.60 -7.98 25.03
N ILE A 234 -0.80 -7.76 24.00
CA ILE A 234 0.65 -7.78 24.09
C ILE A 234 1.16 -6.33 24.05
N ASN A 235 1.02 -5.64 22.91
CA ASN A 235 1.57 -4.29 22.71
C ASN A 235 0.78 -3.50 21.66
N ASP A 236 1.02 -2.19 21.62
CA ASP A 236 0.54 -1.29 20.57
C ASP A 236 1.72 -0.67 19.80
N ILE A 237 1.53 -0.46 18.50
CA ILE A 237 2.47 0.24 17.62
C ILE A 237 1.73 1.42 16.98
N SER A 238 2.40 2.55 16.86
CA SER A 238 1.90 3.70 16.10
C SER A 238 2.96 4.16 15.12
N LEU A 239 2.57 4.29 13.87
CA LEU A 239 3.35 4.91 12.81
C LEU A 239 2.70 6.25 12.52
N LYS A 240 3.40 7.37 12.73
CA LYS A 240 2.80 8.70 12.59
C LYS A 240 3.74 9.66 11.87
N ASN A 241 3.22 10.84 11.53
CA ASN A 241 4.00 11.87 10.83
C ASN A 241 4.65 11.32 9.56
N PHE A 242 3.91 10.51 8.79
CA PHE A 242 4.40 10.02 7.52
C PHE A 242 4.80 11.21 6.66
N THR A 243 5.97 11.12 6.05
CA THR A 243 6.42 12.07 5.05
C THR A 243 6.84 11.22 3.88
N ILE A 244 6.14 11.30 2.77
CA ILE A 244 6.57 10.69 1.51
C ILE A 244 6.48 11.81 0.49
N PRO A 245 7.62 12.40 0.08
CA PRO A 245 7.61 13.44 -0.93
C PRO A 245 7.19 12.89 -2.29
N GLU A 246 6.71 13.77 -3.16
CA GLU A 246 6.38 13.44 -4.55
C GLU A 246 7.58 12.80 -5.29
N GLY A 247 7.28 11.87 -6.20
CA GLY A 247 8.21 11.41 -7.23
C GLY A 247 8.77 10.01 -7.05
N GLY A 248 8.43 9.31 -5.96
CA GLY A 248 8.73 7.87 -5.83
C GLY A 248 7.90 7.01 -6.80
N TYR A 249 8.40 5.85 -7.20
CA TYR A 249 7.70 4.91 -8.07
C TYR A 249 8.30 3.50 -8.05
N ILE A 250 7.51 2.52 -8.47
CA ILE A 250 7.92 1.15 -8.72
C ILE A 250 7.62 0.84 -10.19
N VAL A 251 8.53 0.16 -10.88
CA VAL A 251 8.32 -0.40 -12.22
C VAL A 251 8.36 -1.91 -12.12
N LEU A 252 7.39 -2.57 -12.73
CA LEU A 252 7.36 -4.03 -12.91
C LEU A 252 7.37 -4.33 -14.41
N GLY A 253 8.42 -5.00 -14.86
CA GLY A 253 8.73 -5.25 -16.26
C GLY A 253 8.81 -6.73 -16.60
N ALA A 254 8.68 -7.00 -17.89
CA ALA A 254 9.01 -8.28 -18.48
C ALA A 254 10.54 -8.51 -18.43
N PRO A 255 11.01 -9.77 -18.55
CA PRO A 255 12.42 -10.06 -18.57
C PRO A 255 13.07 -9.57 -19.86
N ASP A 256 14.37 -9.22 -19.78
CA ASP A 256 15.12 -8.68 -20.92
C ASP A 256 15.39 -9.74 -22.02
N VAL A 257 15.29 -11.02 -21.67
CA VAL A 257 15.53 -12.15 -22.58
C VAL A 257 14.24 -12.95 -22.76
N ALA A 258 13.86 -13.16 -24.02
CA ALA A 258 12.69 -13.94 -24.36
C ALA A 258 12.84 -15.40 -23.91
N GLY A 259 11.84 -15.91 -23.18
CA GLY A 259 11.81 -17.28 -22.67
C GLY A 259 12.33 -17.43 -21.23
N GLU A 260 12.75 -16.35 -20.57
CA GLU A 260 12.99 -16.35 -19.13
C GLU A 260 11.67 -16.18 -18.36
N SER A 261 11.52 -16.90 -17.24
CA SER A 261 10.43 -16.70 -16.27
C SER A 261 10.89 -15.73 -15.19
N ALA A 262 11.09 -14.45 -15.51
CA ALA A 262 11.53 -13.44 -14.56
C ALA A 262 10.69 -12.16 -14.58
N ILE A 263 10.68 -11.44 -13.46
CA ILE A 263 10.05 -10.12 -13.33
C ILE A 263 11.15 -9.11 -13.05
N ASN A 264 11.37 -8.21 -13.99
CA ASN A 264 12.26 -7.08 -13.79
C ASN A 264 11.57 -6.04 -12.93
N PHE A 265 12.30 -5.41 -12.02
CA PHE A 265 11.76 -4.35 -11.19
C PHE A 265 12.77 -3.25 -10.89
N ASP A 266 12.25 -2.03 -10.87
CA ASP A 266 12.92 -0.86 -10.32
C ASP A 266 12.03 -0.32 -9.19
N ALA A 267 12.62 0.17 -8.10
CA ALA A 267 11.91 0.81 -7.00
C ALA A 267 12.65 2.06 -6.55
N TYR A 268 11.97 3.20 -6.53
CA TYR A 268 12.50 4.50 -6.16
C TYR A 268 11.63 5.10 -5.06
N PHE A 269 12.21 5.32 -3.88
CA PHE A 269 11.58 6.02 -2.78
C PHE A 269 12.18 7.42 -2.69
N ALA A 270 11.34 8.45 -2.77
CA ALA A 270 11.80 9.83 -2.75
C ALA A 270 12.61 10.12 -1.48
N ALA A 271 13.75 10.80 -1.61
CA ALA A 271 14.56 11.16 -0.44
C ALA A 271 13.77 12.05 0.51
N GLY A 272 13.91 11.83 1.82
CA GLY A 272 13.07 12.43 2.84
C GLY A 272 11.80 11.64 3.15
N SER A 273 11.62 10.46 2.53
CA SER A 273 10.55 9.54 2.89
C SER A 273 10.76 8.98 4.30
N GLY A 274 9.74 8.90 5.14
CA GLY A 274 9.90 8.45 6.52
C GLY A 274 8.62 8.49 7.34
N PHE A 275 8.75 8.11 8.61
CA PHE A 275 7.70 8.13 9.61
C PHE A 275 8.30 8.06 11.02
N ASP A 276 7.54 8.51 12.00
CA ASP A 276 7.84 8.28 13.41
C ASP A 276 7.24 6.94 13.84
N PHE A 277 8.10 6.07 14.34
CA PHE A 277 7.74 4.81 14.97
C PHE A 277 7.59 5.02 16.48
N VAL A 278 6.47 4.55 17.02
CA VAL A 278 6.23 4.48 18.46
C VAL A 278 5.77 3.08 18.80
N TYR A 279 6.42 2.48 19.80
CA TYR A 279 5.99 1.22 20.40
C TYR A 279 5.61 1.46 21.85
N TYR A 280 4.45 0.96 22.25
CA TYR A 280 3.94 1.01 23.60
C TYR A 280 4.02 -0.36 24.24
N ASP A 281 4.81 -0.48 25.30
CA ASP A 281 4.82 -1.67 26.15
C ASP A 281 3.68 -1.54 27.17
N THR A 282 2.58 -2.24 26.91
CA THR A 282 1.40 -2.25 27.77
C THR A 282 1.39 -3.43 28.76
N SER A 283 2.48 -4.20 28.82
CA SER A 283 2.53 -5.44 29.59
C SER A 283 2.73 -5.24 31.11
N ASP A 284 3.16 -4.05 31.53
CA ASP A 284 3.34 -3.65 32.93
C ASP A 284 2.44 -2.45 33.31
N THR A 285 2.29 -2.25 34.61
CA THR A 285 1.62 -1.10 35.23
C THR A 285 2.24 0.25 34.85
N ASP A 286 3.53 0.25 34.49
CA ASP A 286 4.27 1.42 33.98
C ASP A 286 4.40 1.32 32.45
N VAL A 287 3.41 1.84 31.71
CA VAL A 287 3.45 1.82 30.24
C VAL A 287 4.64 2.63 29.74
N GLN A 288 5.56 1.96 29.04
CA GLN A 288 6.72 2.61 28.42
C GLN A 288 6.47 2.84 26.94
N GLU A 289 6.96 3.97 26.43
CA GLU A 289 7.02 4.26 25.01
C GLU A 289 8.47 4.28 24.52
N PHE A 290 8.71 3.53 23.45
CA PHE A 290 9.90 3.62 22.63
C PHE A 290 9.57 4.42 21.39
N ASN A 291 10.28 5.52 21.15
CA ASN A 291 10.09 6.34 19.94
C ASN A 291 11.35 6.34 19.10
N ALA A 292 11.20 6.34 17.78
CA ALA A 292 12.27 6.59 16.83
C ALA A 292 11.74 7.19 15.53
N THR A 293 12.51 8.07 14.89
CA THR A 293 12.19 8.59 13.55
C THR A 293 12.92 7.78 12.51
N VAL A 294 12.17 7.13 11.61
CA VAL A 294 12.72 6.34 10.50
C VAL A 294 12.71 7.21 9.23
N SER A 295 13.86 7.30 8.55
CA SER A 295 13.94 7.99 7.25
C SER A 295 14.70 7.17 6.21
N PHE A 296 14.30 7.38 4.96
CA PHE A 296 14.92 6.90 3.74
C PHE A 296 15.33 8.11 2.92
N ASP A 297 16.62 8.19 2.62
CA ASP A 297 17.25 9.31 1.97
C ASP A 297 18.11 8.83 0.80
N ALA A 298 18.38 9.73 -0.13
CA ALA A 298 19.50 9.54 -1.04
C ALA A 298 20.82 9.54 -0.28
N LEU A 299 21.86 8.98 -0.88
CA LEU A 299 23.21 9.21 -0.35
C LEU A 299 23.56 10.70 -0.46
N ALA A 300 24.39 11.20 0.47
CA ALA A 300 24.75 12.62 0.51
C ALA A 300 25.40 13.12 -0.79
N SER A 301 26.06 12.24 -1.55
CA SER A 301 26.62 12.52 -2.87
C SER A 301 25.57 12.78 -3.96
N ASP A 302 24.35 12.33 -3.76
CA ASP A 302 23.23 12.37 -4.71
C ASP A 302 22.17 13.41 -4.30
N ALA A 303 22.32 14.02 -3.11
CA ALA A 303 21.39 15.01 -2.59
C ALA A 303 21.27 16.21 -3.55
N GLY A 304 20.03 16.57 -3.90
CA GLY A 304 19.73 17.69 -4.79
C GLY A 304 19.88 17.39 -6.29
N ASN A 305 20.23 16.15 -6.69
CA ASN A 305 20.16 15.73 -8.08
C ASN A 305 18.79 15.07 -8.37
N PRO A 306 17.91 15.66 -9.19
CA PRO A 306 16.57 15.12 -9.45
C PRO A 306 16.56 13.67 -9.96
N THR A 307 17.63 13.20 -10.61
CA THR A 307 17.67 11.83 -11.17
C THR A 307 18.17 10.78 -10.17
N THR A 308 18.86 11.19 -9.09
CA THR A 308 19.48 10.26 -8.12
C THR A 308 19.11 10.55 -6.67
N ASN A 309 18.25 11.55 -6.42
CA ASN A 309 17.77 11.93 -5.09
C ASN A 309 16.68 10.98 -4.58
N TYR A 310 17.01 9.68 -4.53
CA TYR A 310 16.16 8.59 -4.10
C TYR A 310 16.93 7.61 -3.23
N PHE A 311 16.22 6.92 -2.34
CA PHE A 311 16.60 5.56 -1.96
C PHE A 311 16.05 4.63 -3.04
N TYR A 312 16.91 3.88 -3.73
CA TYR A 312 16.46 3.10 -4.87
C TYR A 312 17.06 1.71 -4.98
N VAL A 313 16.33 0.86 -5.68
CA VAL A 313 16.74 -0.41 -6.24
C VAL A 313 16.52 -0.31 -7.75
N SER A 314 17.53 -0.57 -8.56
CA SER A 314 17.38 -0.50 -10.01
C SER A 314 18.06 -1.65 -10.73
N ASP A 315 17.61 -1.89 -11.96
CA ASP A 315 18.03 -3.00 -12.84
C ASP A 315 17.95 -4.35 -12.10
N SER A 316 16.90 -4.51 -11.31
CA SER A 316 16.70 -5.66 -10.43
C SER A 316 15.74 -6.66 -11.03
N SER A 317 15.81 -7.91 -10.60
CA SER A 317 14.98 -8.96 -11.17
C SER A 317 14.66 -10.05 -10.15
N ILE A 318 13.45 -10.58 -10.21
CA ILE A 318 13.04 -11.77 -9.46
C ILE A 318 13.02 -12.94 -10.44
N ASN A 319 13.54 -14.09 -10.00
CA ASN A 319 13.42 -15.39 -10.66
C ASN A 319 14.34 -15.65 -11.88
N VAL A 320 15.40 -14.87 -12.09
CA VAL A 320 16.35 -15.03 -13.22
C VAL A 320 17.18 -16.33 -13.19
N ARG A 321 17.11 -17.11 -12.10
CA ARG A 321 17.84 -18.38 -11.93
C ARG A 321 17.01 -19.50 -11.31
N SER A 322 15.68 -19.39 -11.31
CA SER A 322 14.87 -20.51 -10.80
C SER A 322 14.95 -21.70 -11.74
N GLY A 323 15.43 -22.82 -11.19
CA GLY A 323 15.43 -24.15 -11.79
C GLY A 323 15.73 -25.19 -10.71
N ASP A 324 15.47 -26.46 -11.00
CA ASP A 324 15.63 -27.68 -10.19
C ASP A 324 16.37 -27.53 -8.83
N ASP A 325 15.74 -26.88 -7.82
CA ASP A 325 16.20 -26.64 -6.43
C ASP A 325 16.86 -25.28 -6.05
N GLU A 326 16.91 -24.24 -6.90
CA GLU A 326 17.57 -22.95 -6.53
C GLU A 326 16.67 -21.92 -5.81
N GLY A 327 15.37 -22.18 -5.68
CA GLY A 327 14.43 -21.28 -4.98
C GLY A 327 14.22 -19.92 -5.66
N ILE A 328 13.54 -18.99 -4.98
CA ILE A 328 13.32 -17.63 -5.49
C ILE A 328 14.64 -16.84 -5.39
N PHE A 329 15.24 -16.54 -6.54
CA PHE A 329 16.40 -15.67 -6.63
C PHE A 329 15.97 -14.21 -6.84
N ILE A 330 16.43 -13.30 -5.99
CA ILE A 330 16.25 -11.84 -6.17
C ILE A 330 17.61 -11.25 -6.52
N ALA A 331 17.78 -10.86 -7.79
CA ALA A 331 18.97 -10.16 -8.25
C ALA A 331 18.87 -8.66 -7.93
N LEU A 332 19.92 -8.13 -7.31
CA LEU A 332 20.05 -6.71 -7.02
C LEU A 332 21.02 -6.09 -8.02
N GLY A 333 20.48 -5.47 -9.08
CA GLY A 333 21.24 -5.01 -10.25
C GLY A 333 21.55 -6.11 -11.26
N ASP A 334 21.90 -5.71 -12.48
CA ASP A 334 22.25 -6.61 -13.57
C ASP A 334 23.76 -6.90 -13.58
N PRO A 335 24.19 -8.14 -13.28
CA PRO A 335 25.60 -8.50 -13.27
C PRO A 335 26.22 -8.54 -14.67
N ASN A 336 25.43 -8.68 -15.74
CA ASN A 336 25.93 -8.76 -17.11
C ASN A 336 26.34 -7.37 -17.63
N THR A 337 25.53 -6.35 -17.34
CA THR A 337 25.85 -4.96 -17.71
C THR A 337 26.63 -4.22 -16.61
N GLY A 338 26.67 -4.76 -15.39
CA GLY A 338 27.31 -4.11 -14.24
C GLY A 338 26.57 -2.85 -13.80
N ARG A 339 25.25 -2.77 -14.03
CA ARG A 339 24.40 -1.62 -13.73
C ARG A 339 23.37 -1.94 -12.65
N GLY A 340 22.94 -0.90 -11.94
CA GLY A 340 21.92 -0.98 -10.91
C GLY A 340 22.40 -1.45 -9.54
N GLY A 341 21.49 -2.05 -8.77
CA GLY A 341 21.68 -2.45 -7.38
C GLY A 341 20.90 -1.57 -6.40
N ILE A 342 21.24 -1.68 -5.11
CA ILE A 342 20.61 -0.88 -4.04
C ILE A 342 21.49 0.33 -3.73
N ARG A 343 20.91 1.52 -3.68
CA ARG A 343 21.61 2.72 -3.26
C ARG A 343 20.71 3.66 -2.47
N GLY A 344 21.19 4.11 -1.33
CA GLY A 344 20.50 5.09 -0.51
C GLY A 344 20.99 5.06 0.93
N SER A 345 20.36 5.85 1.77
CA SER A 345 20.58 5.83 3.21
C SER A 345 19.27 5.52 3.93
N MET A 346 19.36 4.68 4.96
CA MET A 346 18.30 4.50 5.94
C MET A 346 18.80 5.01 7.28
N SER A 347 17.98 5.76 8.00
CA SER A 347 18.33 6.20 9.35
C SER A 347 17.19 5.99 10.33
N ILE A 348 17.57 5.72 11.57
CA ILE A 348 16.72 5.63 12.75
C ILE A 348 17.29 6.64 13.74
N ASN A 349 16.66 7.81 13.84
CA ASN A 349 17.13 8.90 14.69
C ASN A 349 16.27 9.04 15.94
N ASP A 350 16.79 9.81 16.89
CA ASP A 350 16.05 10.24 18.09
C ASP A 350 15.42 9.07 18.87
N ILE A 351 16.16 7.96 18.96
CA ILE A 351 15.74 6.79 19.71
C ILE A 351 15.60 7.19 21.18
N THR A 352 14.39 7.08 21.72
CA THR A 352 14.08 7.44 23.11
C THR A 352 13.29 6.33 23.78
N LEU A 353 13.44 6.23 25.11
CA LEU A 353 12.62 5.39 25.97
C LEU A 353 12.14 6.26 27.13
N LYS A 354 10.82 6.32 27.36
CA LYS A 354 10.24 7.04 28.49
C LYS A 354 8.89 6.47 28.91
N PRO A 355 8.39 6.80 30.12
CA PRO A 355 7.00 6.55 30.48
C PRO A 355 6.03 7.33 29.58
N VAL A 356 4.88 6.74 29.27
CA VAL A 356 3.82 7.41 28.49
C VAL A 356 3.36 8.67 29.21
N GLY A 357 3.22 9.77 28.46
CA GLY A 357 2.78 11.07 28.98
C GLY A 357 3.89 11.94 29.57
N ASP A 358 5.12 11.44 29.68
CA ASP A 358 6.27 12.29 29.99
C ASP A 358 6.63 13.14 28.76
N THR A 359 6.91 14.42 29.00
CA THR A 359 7.29 15.39 27.95
C THR A 359 8.79 15.42 27.73
N SER A 360 9.57 14.78 28.60
CA SER A 360 11.03 14.74 28.50
C SER A 360 11.53 13.30 28.38
N ALA A 361 12.41 13.06 27.39
CA ALA A 361 13.15 11.81 27.26
C ALA A 361 14.57 12.12 26.80
N GLN A 362 15.55 11.43 27.35
CA GLN A 362 16.92 11.51 26.85
C GLN A 362 17.03 10.70 25.57
N VAL A 363 17.63 11.29 24.52
CA VAL A 363 17.98 10.55 23.30
C VAL A 363 19.05 9.50 23.64
N LEU A 364 18.69 8.24 23.43
CA LEU A 364 19.52 7.06 23.69
C LEU A 364 20.50 6.80 22.56
N GLY A 365 20.15 7.18 21.32
CA GLY A 365 21.03 7.02 20.18
C GLY A 365 20.38 7.27 18.84
N SER A 366 21.16 7.02 17.80
CA SER A 366 20.73 7.05 16.40
C SER A 366 21.56 6.05 15.60
N ILE A 367 20.96 5.45 14.59
CA ILE A 367 21.59 4.50 13.67
C ILE A 367 21.42 5.06 12.26
N LYS A 368 22.52 5.23 11.53
CA LYS A 368 22.48 5.57 10.11
C LYS A 368 23.24 4.53 9.31
N MET A 369 22.58 3.97 8.32
CA MET A 369 23.12 3.00 7.39
C MET A 369 23.16 3.62 6.00
N ASN A 370 24.34 3.65 5.39
CA ASN A 370 24.50 4.03 3.98
C ASN A 370 24.66 2.72 3.19
N LEU A 371 23.70 2.44 2.31
CA LEU A 371 23.69 1.24 1.49
C LEU A 371 24.16 1.58 0.07
N GLN A 372 25.16 0.83 -0.39
CA GLN A 372 25.53 0.74 -1.79
C GLN A 372 25.86 -0.73 -2.09
N VAL A 373 24.87 -1.43 -2.63
CA VAL A 373 25.00 -2.82 -3.06
C VAL A 373 25.17 -2.80 -4.58
N LEU A 374 26.35 -3.18 -5.05
CA LEU A 374 26.67 -3.22 -6.47
C LEU A 374 26.13 -4.52 -7.12
N PRO A 375 25.94 -4.54 -8.44
CA PRO A 375 25.47 -5.73 -9.15
C PRO A 375 26.35 -6.96 -8.85
N GLY A 376 25.71 -8.09 -8.56
CA GLY A 376 26.39 -9.33 -8.17
C GLY A 376 26.86 -9.39 -6.72
N SER A 377 26.54 -8.38 -5.88
CA SER A 377 26.76 -8.43 -4.43
C SER A 377 25.56 -9.03 -3.71
N TYR A 378 25.79 -9.68 -2.57
CA TYR A 378 24.72 -10.17 -1.68
C TYR A 378 24.88 -9.56 -0.28
N LEU A 379 23.76 -9.27 0.39
CA LEU A 379 23.74 -8.88 1.80
C LEU A 379 23.23 -10.08 2.61
N GLU A 380 24.11 -10.66 3.41
CA GLU A 380 23.76 -11.73 4.35
C GLU A 380 23.61 -11.13 5.77
N VAL A 381 22.38 -11.08 6.28
CA VAL A 381 22.11 -10.65 7.66
C VAL A 381 21.99 -11.89 8.53
N MET A 382 23.08 -12.25 9.22
CA MET A 382 23.05 -13.27 10.26
C MET A 382 22.72 -12.63 11.60
N GLY A 383 21.51 -12.89 12.10
CA GLY A 383 21.15 -12.61 13.50
C GLY A 383 21.67 -13.73 14.40
N HIS A 384 22.29 -13.37 15.52
CA HIS A 384 22.64 -14.31 16.59
C HIS A 384 21.56 -14.35 17.66
#